data_AF-A0A942FSZ1-F1
#
_entry.id   AF-A0A942FSZ1-F1
#
_cell.length_a   1.000
_cell.length_b   1.000
_cell.length_c   1.000
_cell.angle_alpha   90.00
_cell.angle_beta   90.00
_cell.angle_gamma   90.00
#
_symmetry.space_group_name_H-M   'P 1'
#
loop_
_entity.id
_entity.type
_entity.pdbx_description
1 polymer ?
#
loop_
_entity_poly.entity_id
_entity_poly.type
_entity_poly.pdbx_seq_one_letter_code
_entity_poly.pdbx_strand_id
1 'polypeptide(L)'
;MSLLTALSERLRQADIMQLLLGYFALLLIVAILSWPTSPQLANNSWFALVQAKIITLVLLSLYYGSAIHSAPRHTQAATVLAILLFHALSLPFDVATYAVSFPATPIWWPPLITAVDIVAFFGMGVVLGQAMQLLRLSVLLPLAPPALLAGLVAIDIWLGRSLFNPFTSVAVVSVPHLLVMGALSLFMVGWVMIKTRRCANAD
;
A
#
# COMPACT_ATOMS: atom_id res chain seq x y z
N MET A 1 25.11 5.63 4.73
CA MET A 1 24.47 5.54 3.39
C MET A 1 23.25 6.46 3.39
N SER A 2 23.11 7.33 2.39
CA SER A 2 21.96 8.24 2.32
C SER A 2 20.69 7.46 1.93
N LEU A 3 19.52 7.94 2.35
CA LEU A 3 18.24 7.33 2.00
C LEU A 3 17.98 7.37 0.49
N LEU A 4 18.41 8.45 -0.18
CA LEU A 4 18.31 8.58 -1.65
C LEU A 4 19.16 7.53 -2.36
N THR A 5 20.37 7.27 -1.87
CA THR A 5 21.22 6.20 -2.42
C THR A 5 20.57 4.83 -2.22
N ALA A 6 19.99 4.57 -1.04
CA ALA A 6 19.28 3.32 -0.78
C ALA A 6 18.05 3.13 -1.67
N LEU A 7 17.28 4.20 -1.89
CA LEU A 7 16.13 4.20 -2.79
C LEU A 7 16.56 3.97 -4.24
N SER A 8 17.59 4.69 -4.71
CA SER A 8 18.14 4.50 -6.05
C SER A 8 18.59 3.07 -6.26
N GLU A 9 19.28 2.48 -5.29
CA GLU A 9 19.73 1.10 -5.39
C GLU A 9 18.56 0.13 -5.40
N ARG A 10 17.54 0.36 -4.55
CA ARG A 10 16.32 -0.46 -4.52
C ARG A 10 15.56 -0.40 -5.85
N LEU A 11 15.47 0.77 -6.48
CA LEU A 11 14.81 0.94 -7.79
C LEU A 11 15.58 0.29 -8.94
N ARG A 12 16.90 0.10 -8.81
CA ARG A 12 17.73 -0.60 -9.82
C ARG A 12 17.61 -2.10 -9.74
N GLN A 13 17.04 -2.65 -8.66
CA GLN A 13 16.83 -4.08 -8.54
C GLN A 13 15.76 -4.55 -9.52
N ALA A 14 16.04 -5.66 -10.18
CA ALA A 14 15.21 -6.18 -11.27
C ALA A 14 13.79 -6.52 -10.78
N ASP A 15 13.63 -6.97 -9.54
CA ASP A 15 12.34 -7.29 -8.94
C ASP A 15 11.41 -6.05 -8.90
N ILE A 16 11.93 -4.93 -8.39
CA ILE A 16 11.16 -3.68 -8.28
C ILE A 16 10.80 -3.12 -9.66
N MET A 17 11.73 -3.15 -10.61
CA MET A 17 11.46 -2.66 -11.97
C MET A 17 10.40 -3.51 -12.69
N GLN A 18 10.48 -4.85 -12.57
CA GLN A 18 9.49 -5.76 -13.14
C GLN A 18 8.10 -5.57 -12.49
N LEU A 19 8.05 -5.39 -11.17
CA LEU A 19 6.80 -5.10 -10.47
C LEU A 19 6.21 -3.75 -10.85
N LEU A 20 7.03 -2.72 -11.03
CA LEU A 20 6.59 -1.41 -11.49
C LEU A 20 5.93 -1.52 -12.88
N LEU A 21 6.61 -2.21 -13.80
CA LEU A 21 6.08 -2.43 -15.14
C LEU A 21 4.79 -3.24 -15.11
N GLY A 22 4.75 -4.33 -14.33
CA GLY A 22 3.55 -5.17 -14.16
C GLY A 22 2.39 -4.41 -13.55
N TYR A 23 2.66 -3.55 -12.56
CA TYR A 23 1.68 -2.66 -11.95
C TYR A 23 1.08 -1.68 -12.96
N PHE A 24 1.91 -1.00 -13.76
CA PHE A 24 1.40 -0.09 -14.80
C PHE A 24 0.67 -0.81 -15.93
N ALA A 25 1.14 -1.99 -16.33
CA ALA A 25 0.44 -2.83 -17.29
C ALA A 25 -0.95 -3.23 -16.76
N LEU A 26 -1.04 -3.62 -15.49
CA LEU A 26 -2.31 -3.91 -14.83
C LEU A 26 -3.24 -2.70 -14.83
N LEU A 27 -2.76 -1.52 -14.40
CA LEU A 27 -3.57 -0.30 -14.39
C LEU A 27 -4.06 0.09 -15.79
N LEU A 28 -3.21 -0.05 -16.81
CA LEU A 28 -3.57 0.21 -18.20
C LEU A 28 -4.65 -0.78 -18.69
N ILE A 29 -4.50 -2.07 -18.41
CA ILE A 29 -5.50 -3.09 -18.75
C ILE A 29 -6.84 -2.76 -18.08
N VAL A 30 -6.83 -2.45 -16.78
CA VAL A 30 -8.05 -2.09 -16.04
C VAL A 30 -8.68 -0.82 -16.62
N ALA A 31 -7.88 0.20 -16.95
CA ALA A 31 -8.37 1.43 -17.57
C ALA A 31 -9.04 1.15 -18.92
N ILE A 32 -8.42 0.34 -19.78
CA ILE A 32 -8.96 -0.02 -21.10
C ILE A 32 -10.27 -0.82 -20.96
N LEU A 33 -10.29 -1.84 -20.07
CA LEU A 33 -11.45 -2.72 -19.90
C LEU A 33 -12.63 -2.02 -19.20
N SER A 34 -12.36 -1.04 -18.35
CA SER A 34 -13.39 -0.27 -17.64
C SER A 34 -13.85 0.98 -18.38
N TRP A 35 -13.22 1.33 -19.50
CA TRP A 35 -13.60 2.49 -20.29
C TRP A 35 -14.96 2.26 -20.98
N PRO A 36 -15.91 3.19 -20.89
CA PRO A 36 -17.20 3.04 -21.55
C PRO A 36 -17.05 3.04 -23.07
N THR A 37 -17.67 2.07 -23.73
CA THR A 37 -17.73 1.98 -25.20
C THR A 37 -18.88 2.79 -25.79
N SER A 38 -19.87 3.19 -24.97
CA SER A 38 -20.99 4.06 -25.34
C SER A 38 -20.96 5.36 -24.54
N PRO A 39 -21.03 6.54 -25.18
CA PRO A 39 -21.01 7.83 -24.50
C PRO A 39 -22.28 8.11 -23.67
N GLN A 40 -23.30 7.27 -23.78
CA GLN A 40 -24.57 7.40 -23.03
C GLN A 40 -24.51 6.76 -21.63
N LEU A 41 -23.51 5.91 -21.38
CA LEU A 41 -23.35 5.23 -20.10
C LEU A 41 -22.51 6.06 -19.14
N ALA A 42 -22.85 6.05 -17.86
CA ALA A 42 -22.03 6.67 -16.83
C ALA A 42 -20.64 6.02 -16.81
N ASN A 43 -19.59 6.84 -16.85
CA ASN A 43 -18.22 6.36 -16.83
C ASN A 43 -17.80 6.01 -15.39
N ASN A 44 -17.75 4.73 -15.05
CA ASN A 44 -17.33 4.26 -13.72
C ASN A 44 -15.88 3.73 -13.69
N SER A 45 -15.06 4.07 -14.70
CA SER A 45 -13.68 3.56 -14.83
C SER A 45 -12.79 3.87 -13.63
N TRP A 46 -12.99 5.03 -12.99
CA TRP A 46 -12.24 5.42 -11.80
C TRP A 46 -12.41 4.42 -10.65
N PHE A 47 -13.62 3.90 -10.43
CA PHE A 47 -13.88 2.94 -9.34
C PHE A 47 -13.13 1.62 -9.58
N ALA A 48 -13.13 1.11 -10.80
CA ALA A 48 -12.39 -0.12 -11.14
C ALA A 48 -10.88 0.09 -10.99
N LEU A 49 -10.36 1.20 -11.52
CA LEU A 49 -8.94 1.54 -11.47
C LEU A 49 -8.45 1.70 -10.03
N VAL A 50 -9.18 2.47 -9.22
CA VAL A 50 -8.77 2.79 -7.85
C VAL A 50 -8.77 1.54 -6.96
N GLN A 51 -9.72 0.62 -7.18
CA GLN A 51 -9.76 -0.67 -6.47
C GLN A 51 -8.60 -1.58 -6.85
N ALA A 52 -8.32 -1.73 -8.15
CA ALA A 52 -7.18 -2.51 -8.62
C ALA A 52 -5.87 -1.95 -8.03
N LYS A 53 -5.71 -0.63 -8.09
CA LYS A 53 -4.56 0.07 -7.51
C LYS A 53 -4.37 -0.24 -6.02
N ILE A 54 -5.38 0.02 -5.20
CA ILE A 54 -5.25 -0.11 -3.74
C ILE A 54 -5.00 -1.57 -3.34
N ILE A 55 -5.66 -2.54 -3.98
CA ILE A 55 -5.43 -3.97 -3.75
C ILE A 55 -3.95 -4.30 -4.00
N THR A 56 -3.41 -3.91 -5.16
CA THR A 56 -2.04 -4.22 -5.52
C THR A 56 -1.04 -3.55 -4.57
N LEU A 57 -1.21 -2.27 -4.27
CA LEU A 57 -0.29 -1.52 -3.40
C LEU A 57 -0.31 -2.04 -1.96
N VAL A 58 -1.49 -2.38 -1.42
CA VAL A 58 -1.63 -2.95 -0.06
C VAL A 58 -0.99 -4.34 0.02
N LEU A 59 -1.23 -5.21 -0.97
CA LEU A 59 -0.62 -6.53 -1.01
C LEU A 59 0.90 -6.45 -1.17
N LEU A 60 1.41 -5.57 -2.04
CA LEU A 60 2.85 -5.32 -2.16
C LEU A 60 3.45 -4.81 -0.85
N SER A 61 2.76 -3.89 -0.17
CA SER A 61 3.20 -3.33 1.10
C SER A 61 3.30 -4.40 2.19
N LEU A 62 2.26 -5.22 2.36
CA LEU A 62 2.25 -6.34 3.30
C LEU A 62 3.32 -7.38 2.95
N TYR A 63 3.40 -7.78 1.69
CA TYR A 63 4.35 -8.78 1.23
C TYR A 63 5.78 -8.33 1.47
N TYR A 64 6.17 -7.15 0.99
CA TYR A 64 7.52 -6.66 1.21
C TYR A 64 7.80 -6.41 2.69
N GLY A 65 6.87 -5.80 3.44
CA GLY A 65 7.01 -5.63 4.87
C GLY A 65 7.36 -6.95 5.57
N SER A 66 6.64 -8.01 5.25
CA SER A 66 6.88 -9.35 5.83
C SER A 66 8.16 -10.01 5.32
N ALA A 67 8.50 -9.88 4.04
CA ALA A 67 9.69 -10.50 3.45
C ALA A 67 11.00 -9.87 3.97
N ILE A 68 11.02 -8.55 4.16
CA ILE A 68 12.23 -7.81 4.57
C ILE A 68 12.20 -7.35 6.04
N HIS A 69 11.41 -8.03 6.89
CA HIS A 69 11.24 -7.68 8.31
C HIS A 69 12.55 -7.66 9.12
N SER A 70 13.53 -8.47 8.72
CA SER A 70 14.87 -8.57 9.32
C SER A 70 15.93 -7.72 8.62
N ALA A 71 15.58 -7.06 7.50
CA ALA A 71 16.52 -6.24 6.74
C ALA A 71 16.93 -4.96 7.49
N PRO A 72 18.08 -4.35 7.12
CA PRO A 72 18.46 -3.04 7.62
C PRO A 72 17.38 -1.98 7.35
N ARG A 73 17.31 -0.98 8.22
CA ARG A 73 16.22 -0.01 8.19
C ARG A 73 16.22 0.94 7.01
N HIS A 74 17.39 1.28 6.48
CA HIS A 74 17.46 2.04 5.23
C HIS A 74 16.88 1.24 4.07
N THR A 75 17.02 -0.10 4.06
CA THR A 75 16.38 -0.98 3.05
C THR A 75 14.87 -1.03 3.21
N GLN A 76 14.38 -1.11 4.45
CA GLN A 76 12.93 -1.04 4.74
C GLN A 76 12.34 0.30 4.28
N ALA A 77 12.97 1.41 4.68
CA ALA A 77 12.54 2.74 4.29
C ALA A 77 12.60 2.97 2.77
N ALA A 78 13.69 2.52 2.12
CA ALA A 78 13.81 2.57 0.66
C ALA A 78 12.72 1.75 -0.05
N THR A 79 12.33 0.60 0.50
CA THR A 79 11.27 -0.24 -0.10
C THR A 79 9.90 0.40 0.05
N VAL A 80 9.57 0.96 1.22
CA VAL A 80 8.32 1.74 1.40
C VAL A 80 8.29 2.93 0.45
N LEU A 81 9.39 3.67 0.34
CA LEU A 81 9.51 4.80 -0.58
C LEU A 81 9.35 4.37 -2.05
N ALA A 82 9.89 3.21 -2.43
CA ALA A 82 9.68 2.66 -3.77
C ALA A 82 8.18 2.40 -4.04
N ILE A 83 7.45 1.81 -3.09
CA ILE A 83 6.00 1.58 -3.24
C ILE A 83 5.23 2.92 -3.26
N LEU A 84 5.63 3.91 -2.44
CA LEU A 84 5.05 5.26 -2.50
C LEU A 84 5.32 5.94 -3.86
N LEU A 85 6.47 5.66 -4.50
CA LEU A 85 6.72 6.13 -5.86
C LEU A 85 5.78 5.46 -6.87
N PHE A 86 5.43 4.18 -6.72
CA PHE A 86 4.46 3.53 -7.60
C PHE A 86 3.11 4.25 -7.53
N HIS A 87 2.67 4.56 -6.30
CA HIS A 87 1.48 5.36 -6.06
C HIS A 87 1.56 6.74 -6.70
N ALA A 88 2.64 7.49 -6.44
CA ALA A 88 2.84 8.83 -6.99
C ALA A 88 2.85 8.85 -8.53
N LEU A 89 3.51 7.88 -9.16
CA LEU A 89 3.59 7.76 -10.61
C LEU A 89 2.25 7.32 -11.24
N SER A 90 1.34 6.72 -10.47
CA SER A 90 0.00 6.34 -10.94
C SER A 90 -1.04 7.47 -10.87
N LEU A 91 -0.73 8.60 -10.20
CA LEU A 91 -1.64 9.74 -10.07
C LEU A 91 -2.19 10.28 -11.40
N PRO A 92 -1.45 10.32 -12.52
CA PRO A 92 -2.02 10.76 -13.80
C PRO A 92 -3.21 9.90 -14.25
N PHE A 93 -3.18 8.58 -14.00
CA PHE A 93 -4.31 7.70 -14.30
C PHE A 93 -5.52 7.99 -13.41
N ASP A 94 -5.27 8.27 -12.12
CA ASP A 94 -6.33 8.68 -11.20
C ASP A 94 -6.99 9.97 -11.66
N VAL A 95 -6.23 11.01 -12.00
CA VAL A 95 -6.75 12.30 -12.43
C VAL A 95 -7.57 12.15 -13.72
N ALA A 96 -7.06 11.41 -14.70
CA ALA A 96 -7.73 11.20 -15.99
C ALA A 96 -9.07 10.47 -15.83
N THR A 97 -9.11 9.40 -15.04
CA THR A 97 -10.35 8.62 -14.81
C THR A 97 -11.30 9.34 -13.84
N TYR A 98 -10.79 10.03 -12.83
CA TYR A 98 -11.59 10.81 -11.88
C TYR A 98 -12.39 11.91 -12.59
N ALA A 99 -11.76 12.63 -13.52
CA ALA A 99 -12.38 13.74 -14.24
C ALA A 99 -13.62 13.32 -15.05
N VAL A 100 -13.67 12.07 -15.51
CA VAL A 100 -14.80 11.53 -16.28
C VAL A 100 -15.81 10.77 -15.42
N SER A 101 -15.40 10.28 -14.25
CA SER A 101 -16.26 9.50 -13.34
C SER A 101 -17.01 10.33 -12.30
N PHE A 102 -16.63 11.59 -12.07
CA PHE A 102 -17.27 12.51 -11.12
C PHE A 102 -17.67 11.85 -9.77
N PRO A 103 -16.75 11.17 -9.07
CA PRO A 103 -17.09 10.54 -7.80
C PRO A 103 -17.43 11.59 -6.74
N ALA A 104 -18.27 11.20 -5.76
CA ALA A 104 -18.63 12.05 -4.63
C ALA A 104 -17.45 12.34 -3.68
N THR A 105 -16.42 11.51 -3.72
CA THR A 105 -15.25 11.59 -2.83
C THR A 105 -14.25 12.61 -3.35
N PRO A 106 -13.76 13.55 -2.51
CA PRO A 106 -12.83 14.59 -2.95
C PRO A 106 -11.54 14.05 -3.56
N ILE A 107 -11.02 14.71 -4.60
CA ILE A 107 -9.83 14.26 -5.36
C ILE A 107 -8.56 14.08 -4.51
N TRP A 108 -8.41 14.84 -3.43
CA TRP A 108 -7.25 14.76 -2.54
C TRP A 108 -7.31 13.57 -1.58
N TRP A 109 -8.49 12.97 -1.38
CA TRP A 109 -8.69 11.92 -0.39
C TRP A 109 -8.05 10.57 -0.79
N PRO A 110 -8.33 10.00 -1.99
CA PRO A 110 -7.70 8.76 -2.45
C PRO A 110 -6.16 8.78 -2.39
N PRO A 111 -5.45 9.82 -2.87
CA PRO A 111 -4.00 9.82 -2.82
C PRO A 111 -3.46 9.91 -1.39
N LEU A 112 -4.11 10.66 -0.51
CA LEU A 112 -3.74 10.75 0.91
C LEU A 112 -3.92 9.40 1.61
N ILE A 113 -5.12 8.82 1.53
CA ILE A 113 -5.45 7.61 2.28
C ILE A 113 -4.63 6.41 1.78
N THR A 114 -4.39 6.32 0.47
CA THR A 114 -3.55 5.27 -0.11
C THR A 114 -2.10 5.37 0.38
N ALA A 115 -1.55 6.59 0.51
CA ALA A 115 -0.20 6.78 1.04
C ALA A 115 -0.10 6.36 2.52
N VAL A 116 -1.12 6.68 3.32
CA VAL A 116 -1.23 6.23 4.71
C VAL A 116 -1.34 4.70 4.76
N ASP A 117 -2.19 4.10 3.93
CA ASP A 117 -2.38 2.65 3.89
C ASP A 117 -1.09 1.91 3.52
N ILE A 118 -0.34 2.38 2.52
CA ILE A 118 0.96 1.79 2.14
C ILE A 118 1.89 1.68 3.36
N VAL A 119 2.04 2.76 4.13
CA VAL A 119 2.96 2.79 5.28
C VAL A 119 2.46 1.90 6.42
N ALA A 120 1.16 1.97 6.73
CA ALA A 120 0.54 1.15 7.78
C ALA A 120 0.60 -0.35 7.45
N PHE A 121 0.17 -0.73 6.25
CA PHE A 121 0.19 -2.12 5.79
C PHE A 121 1.61 -2.66 5.65
N PHE A 122 2.58 -1.85 5.24
CA PHE A 122 3.98 -2.27 5.28
C PHE A 122 4.45 -2.56 6.72
N GLY A 123 4.11 -1.69 7.67
CA GLY A 123 4.42 -1.91 9.09
C GLY A 123 3.78 -3.18 9.66
N MET A 124 2.50 -3.41 9.35
CA MET A 124 1.82 -4.67 9.68
C MET A 124 2.50 -5.88 9.04
N GLY A 125 2.96 -5.75 7.79
CA GLY A 125 3.78 -6.76 7.12
C GLY A 125 5.05 -7.09 7.91
N VAL A 126 5.79 -6.09 8.40
CA VAL A 126 6.99 -6.30 9.21
C VAL A 126 6.68 -7.10 10.48
N VAL A 127 5.60 -6.75 11.19
CA VAL A 127 5.16 -7.48 12.38
C VAL A 127 4.74 -8.91 12.03
N LEU A 128 4.03 -9.10 10.91
CA LEU A 128 3.63 -10.40 10.40
C LEU A 128 4.84 -11.29 10.08
N GLY A 129 5.85 -10.74 9.40
CA GLY A 129 7.09 -11.45 9.09
C GLY A 129 7.83 -11.91 10.34
N GLN A 130 7.92 -11.03 11.35
CA GLN A 130 8.50 -11.36 12.65
C GLN A 130 7.69 -12.47 13.36
N ALA A 131 6.35 -12.36 13.39
CA ALA A 131 5.49 -13.36 13.99
C ALA A 131 5.62 -14.73 13.31
N MET A 132 5.64 -14.77 11.97
CA MET A 132 5.83 -16.00 11.20
C MET A 132 7.20 -16.64 11.47
N GLN A 133 8.25 -15.83 11.59
CA GLN A 133 9.59 -16.32 11.95
C GLN A 133 9.60 -16.92 13.37
N LEU A 134 9.01 -16.23 14.35
CA LEU A 134 8.92 -16.69 15.74
C LEU A 134 8.14 -18.01 15.85
N LEU A 135 7.06 -18.16 15.08
CA LEU A 135 6.24 -19.37 15.04
C LEU A 135 6.83 -20.47 14.14
N ARG A 136 7.97 -20.23 13.47
CA ARG A 136 8.59 -21.14 12.49
C ARG A 136 7.67 -21.50 11.31
N LEU A 137 6.80 -20.58 10.92
CA LEU A 137 5.83 -20.71 9.83
C LEU A 137 6.25 -19.94 8.58
N SER A 138 7.53 -19.62 8.41
CA SER A 138 8.03 -18.80 7.28
C SER A 138 7.70 -19.38 5.89
N VAL A 139 7.45 -20.70 5.78
CA VAL A 139 6.99 -21.33 4.53
C VAL A 139 5.61 -20.83 4.09
N LEU A 140 4.77 -20.38 5.03
CA LEU A 140 3.42 -19.87 4.77
C LEU A 140 3.41 -18.36 4.45
N LEU A 141 4.56 -17.70 4.41
CA LEU A 141 4.66 -16.27 4.19
C LEU A 141 3.99 -15.80 2.88
N PRO A 142 3.99 -16.53 1.75
CA PRO A 142 3.24 -16.11 0.56
C PRO A 142 1.72 -16.02 0.76
N LEU A 143 1.17 -16.82 1.66
CA LEU A 143 -0.28 -16.84 1.97
C LEU A 143 -0.65 -15.87 3.10
N ALA A 144 0.33 -15.42 3.89
CA ALA A 144 0.06 -14.60 5.07
C ALA A 144 -0.45 -13.19 4.74
N PRO A 145 0.11 -12.42 3.78
CA PRO A 145 -0.42 -11.12 3.36
C PRO A 145 -1.89 -11.14 2.93
N PRO A 146 -2.33 -11.99 1.98
CA PRO A 146 -3.74 -12.02 1.59
C PRO A 146 -4.64 -12.50 2.73
N ALA A 147 -4.20 -13.46 3.56
CA ALA A 147 -4.96 -13.92 4.72
C ALA A 147 -5.14 -12.81 5.77
N LEU A 148 -4.09 -12.04 6.05
CA LEU A 148 -4.17 -10.90 6.98
C LEU A 148 -5.13 -9.84 6.45
N LEU A 149 -5.03 -9.48 5.17
CA LEU A 149 -5.93 -8.50 4.55
C LEU A 149 -7.39 -8.96 4.59
N ALA A 150 -7.65 -10.23 4.26
CA ALA A 150 -8.98 -10.81 4.36
C ALA A 150 -9.51 -10.82 5.81
N GLY A 151 -8.66 -11.16 6.78
CA GLY A 151 -9.02 -11.13 8.20
C GLY A 151 -9.37 -9.72 8.70
N LEU A 152 -8.59 -8.71 8.32
CA LEU A 152 -8.86 -7.31 8.66
C LEU A 152 -10.18 -6.81 8.07
N VAL A 153 -10.46 -7.16 6.81
CA VAL A 153 -11.75 -6.84 6.17
C VAL A 153 -12.92 -7.56 6.86
N ALA A 154 -12.73 -8.82 7.26
CA ALA A 154 -13.75 -9.57 8.00
C ALA A 154 -14.05 -8.94 9.38
N ILE A 155 -13.02 -8.44 10.08
CA ILE A 155 -13.17 -7.70 11.34
C ILE A 155 -14.04 -6.45 11.12
N ASP A 156 -13.77 -5.68 10.07
CA ASP A 156 -14.54 -4.48 9.74
C ASP A 156 -16.02 -4.79 9.44
N ILE A 157 -16.27 -5.87 8.69
CA ILE A 157 -17.64 -6.34 8.40
C ILE A 157 -18.35 -6.71 9.71
N TRP A 158 -17.69 -7.43 10.61
CA TRP A 158 -18.28 -7.84 11.87
C TRP A 158 -18.56 -6.66 12.82
N LEU A 159 -17.68 -5.67 12.84
CA LEU A 159 -17.84 -4.44 13.62
C LEU A 159 -18.84 -3.45 12.98
N GLY A 160 -19.22 -3.65 11.71
CA GLY A 160 -20.01 -2.71 10.94
C GLY A 160 -19.31 -1.35 10.73
N ARG A 161 -17.97 -1.33 10.76
CA ARG A 161 -17.16 -0.10 10.63
C ARG A 161 -15.98 -0.36 9.71
N SER A 162 -15.65 0.63 8.87
CA SER A 162 -14.46 0.59 8.02
C SER A 162 -13.27 1.20 8.77
N LEU A 163 -12.50 0.36 9.47
CA LEU A 163 -11.31 0.73 10.23
C LEU A 163 -10.02 0.35 9.49
N PHE A 164 -10.01 -0.83 8.87
CA PHE A 164 -8.85 -1.41 8.19
C PHE A 164 -9.09 -1.65 6.69
N ASN A 165 -10.34 -1.63 6.23
CA ASN A 165 -10.74 -1.99 4.87
C ASN A 165 -10.32 -0.90 3.87
N PRO A 166 -9.24 -1.12 3.10
CA PRO A 166 -8.71 -0.12 2.20
C PRO A 166 -9.58 0.07 0.95
N PHE A 167 -10.47 -0.87 0.65
CA PHE A 167 -11.33 -0.84 -0.54
C PHE A 167 -12.43 0.21 -0.38
N THR A 168 -13.05 0.24 0.79
CA THR A 168 -14.13 1.19 1.09
C THR A 168 -13.60 2.58 1.41
N SER A 169 -12.47 2.66 2.12
CA SER A 169 -11.91 3.93 2.60
C SER A 169 -11.39 4.80 1.46
N VAL A 170 -10.99 4.23 0.32
CA VAL A 170 -10.57 5.02 -0.85
C VAL A 170 -11.76 5.61 -1.60
N ALA A 171 -12.87 4.89 -1.65
CA ALA A 171 -14.07 5.30 -2.37
C ALA A 171 -15.00 6.22 -1.53
N VAL A 172 -14.90 6.20 -0.21
CA VAL A 172 -15.73 6.98 0.72
C VAL A 172 -14.87 7.53 1.85
N VAL A 173 -15.06 8.80 2.20
CA VAL A 173 -14.35 9.44 3.31
C VAL A 173 -14.68 8.75 4.63
N SER A 174 -13.67 8.12 5.25
CA SER A 174 -13.77 7.44 6.55
C SER A 174 -12.76 8.02 7.53
N VAL A 175 -13.24 8.85 8.45
CA VAL A 175 -12.42 9.40 9.55
C VAL A 175 -11.88 8.29 10.46
N PRO A 176 -12.67 7.26 10.87
CA PRO A 176 -12.15 6.16 11.68
C PRO A 176 -10.97 5.43 11.02
N HIS A 177 -11.06 5.13 9.72
CA HIS A 177 -9.97 4.49 8.96
C HIS A 177 -8.71 5.37 8.97
N LEU A 178 -8.84 6.67 8.65
CA LEU A 178 -7.72 7.60 8.64
C LEU A 178 -7.03 7.68 10.02
N LEU A 179 -7.79 7.69 11.11
CA LEU A 179 -7.22 7.73 12.46
C LEU A 179 -6.47 6.44 12.80
N VAL A 180 -7.06 5.28 12.53
CA VAL A 180 -6.45 3.97 12.83
C VAL A 180 -5.20 3.75 11.97
N MET A 181 -5.32 3.91 10.66
CA MET A 181 -4.22 3.68 9.73
C MET A 181 -3.16 4.78 9.83
N GLY A 182 -3.57 6.01 10.15
CA GLY A 182 -2.66 7.11 10.47
C GLY A 182 -1.84 6.82 11.74
N ALA A 183 -2.48 6.34 12.81
CA ALA A 183 -1.79 5.94 14.03
C ALA A 183 -0.81 4.78 13.78
N LEU A 184 -1.23 3.76 13.02
CA LEU A 184 -0.35 2.64 12.63
C LEU A 184 0.84 3.10 11.79
N SER A 185 0.61 4.02 10.84
CA SER A 185 1.67 4.62 10.02
C SER A 185 2.68 5.39 10.87
N LEU A 186 2.20 6.25 11.76
CA LEU A 186 3.05 7.03 12.66
C LEU A 186 3.83 6.12 13.61
N PHE A 187 3.18 5.08 14.14
CA PHE A 187 3.83 4.07 14.97
C PHE A 187 4.95 3.38 14.20
N MET A 188 4.71 2.96 12.95
CA MET A 188 5.72 2.32 12.12
C MET A 188 6.92 3.23 11.84
N VAL A 189 6.67 4.49 11.47
CA VAL A 189 7.74 5.49 11.26
C VAL A 189 8.54 5.71 12.55
N GLY A 190 7.86 5.88 13.69
CA GLY A 190 8.47 6.04 15.00
C GLY A 190 9.31 4.82 15.41
N TRP A 191 8.79 3.60 15.17
CA TRP A 191 9.49 2.35 15.44
C TRP A 191 10.79 2.25 14.64
N VAL A 192 10.75 2.58 13.35
CA VAL A 192 11.94 2.63 12.49
C VAL A 192 12.95 3.66 13.01
N MET A 193 12.51 4.82 13.52
CA MET A 193 13.38 5.87 14.07
C MET A 193 13.99 5.56 15.45
N ILE A 194 13.25 4.92 16.36
CA ILE A 194 13.72 4.66 17.74
C ILE A 194 14.84 3.63 17.76
N LYS A 195 14.69 2.55 16.97
CA LYS A 195 15.69 1.49 16.93
C LYS A 195 17.08 2.04 16.52
N THR A 196 17.17 3.23 15.89
CA THR A 196 18.40 3.77 15.23
C THR A 196 19.32 4.36 16.27
N ARG A 197 18.72 5.00 17.27
CA ARG A 197 19.44 5.62 18.37
C ARG A 197 20.10 4.59 19.28
N ARG A 198 19.52 3.39 19.43
CA ARG A 198 20.08 2.33 20.28
C ARG A 198 21.34 1.68 19.71
N CYS A 199 21.47 1.57 18.39
CA CYS A 199 22.70 1.03 17.78
C CYS A 199 23.83 2.07 17.76
N ALA A 200 23.51 3.36 17.57
CA ALA A 200 24.51 4.43 17.56
C ALA A 200 25.14 4.72 18.94
N ASN A 201 24.52 4.27 20.03
CA ASN A 201 25.02 4.44 21.40
C ASN A 201 25.68 3.17 21.96
N ALA A 202 25.77 2.09 21.16
CA ALA A 202 26.39 0.83 21.55
C ALA A 202 27.81 0.66 20.94
N ASP A 203 28.24 1.63 20.14
CA ASP A 203 29.57 1.81 19.58
C ASP A 203 30.27 3.00 20.27
#